data_AF-A0A3A6JLK2-F1
#
_entry.id   AF-A0A3A6JLK2-F1
#
_cell.length_a   1.000
_cell.length_b   1.000
_cell.length_c   1.000
_cell.angle_alpha   90.00
_cell.angle_beta   90.00
_cell.angle_gamma   90.00
#
_symmetry.space_group_name_H-M   'P 1'
#
loop_
_entity.id
_entity.type
_entity.pdbx_description
1 polymer ?
#
loop_
_entity_poly.entity_id
_entity_poly.type
_entity_poly.pdbx_seq_one_letter_code
_entity_poly.pdbx_strand_id
1 'polypeptide(L)'
;MNKWNKRIASAVLAAGLTFSLVGCGSGSAGTQTSNATDKTGQELQQNDYRGGVIRTLTLKDSVLNVMEQMKSNNTAVRETSPNSYWTADGYQDFVSTFLDTPIITDTQWFNEEETDWDTVISQMASETSSFSAGGDEGLTAKVTRNEKDDYSVAGVSITDPLLMSSDNSTGLTANYRILYDCDKDWCKAYATATVDATLPDITTQLFEYQRVDDDTFAIQTNRERLVVVLKPVNGDKTEVATKTEKKDSQKSDTVQYVDMRNREVKEFYYSKLVKDGMRSTFTPYAELPEVEGTSATELNANIRQNELMQKYPFMNEYGDIAFYYGEKDSMFFHAPADMNEKWVFEDKALQQAIVYKDGILVATTYNKLSDSYERFIYARSDADSSITKSLEDMVVINSLVGVVEEAKVSQSPEDTADTGENSETDATSEESSEETEQESLPDTESSTEENN
;
A
#
# COMPACT_ATOMS: atom_id res chain seq x y z
N MET A 1 -34.60 0.23 58.35
CA MET A 1 -33.93 1.45 58.83
C MET A 1 -32.70 1.70 57.95
N ASN A 2 -32.41 2.97 57.63
CA ASN A 2 -31.21 3.65 57.07
C ASN A 2 -29.97 2.77 56.76
N LYS A 3 -29.18 2.93 55.68
CA LYS A 3 -28.84 4.10 54.79
C LYS A 3 -28.67 3.58 53.33
N TRP A 4 -28.75 4.32 52.20
CA TRP A 4 -27.94 5.46 51.71
C TRP A 4 -26.41 5.18 51.68
N ASN A 5 -25.62 5.43 50.61
CA ASN A 5 -25.90 6.19 49.37
C ASN A 5 -24.84 5.96 48.23
N LYS A 6 -25.21 6.22 46.97
CA LYS A 6 -24.38 6.59 45.77
C LYS A 6 -23.17 5.74 45.28
N ARG A 7 -23.23 5.31 44.02
CA ARG A 7 -22.39 5.80 42.87
C ARG A 7 -23.05 5.37 41.55
N ILE A 8 -23.64 6.32 40.81
CA ILE A 8 -23.17 6.82 39.49
C ILE A 8 -23.09 5.70 38.44
N ALA A 9 -24.06 5.70 37.52
CA ALA A 9 -23.95 5.02 36.23
C ALA A 9 -23.42 6.04 35.21
N SER A 10 -22.34 5.69 34.50
CA SER A 10 -21.83 6.45 33.36
C SER A 10 -22.14 5.67 32.09
N ALA A 11 -23.24 6.03 31.42
CA ALA A 11 -23.48 5.59 30.05
C ALA A 11 -22.59 6.40 29.11
N VAL A 12 -21.46 5.83 28.68
CA VAL A 12 -20.65 6.39 27.60
C VAL A 12 -21.29 5.93 26.28
N LEU A 13 -21.68 6.87 25.42
CA LEU A 13 -22.08 6.52 24.06
C LEU A 13 -20.82 6.19 23.26
N ALA A 14 -20.68 4.94 22.84
CA ALA A 14 -19.80 4.58 21.74
C ALA A 14 -20.38 5.19 20.44
N ALA A 15 -19.74 6.24 19.93
CA ALA A 15 -20.08 6.86 18.66
C ALA A 15 -19.12 6.34 17.59
N GLY A 16 -19.39 5.13 17.07
CA GLY A 16 -18.56 4.49 16.05
C GLY A 16 -18.51 5.30 14.76
N LEU A 17 -17.30 5.43 14.18
CA LEU A 17 -17.06 6.17 12.95
C LEU A 17 -17.46 5.36 11.70
N THR A 18 -18.77 5.14 11.51
CA THR A 18 -19.29 4.52 10.29
C THR A 18 -19.30 5.51 9.12
N PHE A 19 -18.19 5.60 8.39
CA PHE A 19 -18.17 6.29 7.10
C PHE A 19 -19.12 5.59 6.12
N SER A 20 -20.16 6.31 5.68
CA SER A 20 -21.10 5.84 4.67
C SER A 20 -21.36 6.95 3.65
N LEU A 21 -20.84 6.76 2.43
CA LEU A 21 -21.02 7.67 1.32
C LEU A 21 -22.34 7.36 0.59
N VAL A 22 -23.35 8.22 0.78
CA VAL A 22 -24.52 8.30 -0.12
C VAL A 22 -24.82 9.77 -0.41
N GLY A 23 -25.10 10.09 -1.67
CA GLY A 23 -25.04 11.45 -2.22
C GLY A 23 -26.24 12.37 -1.96
N CYS A 24 -26.18 13.54 -2.61
CA CYS A 24 -26.98 14.73 -2.33
C CYS A 24 -28.51 14.57 -2.48
N GLY A 25 -29.26 15.22 -1.58
CA GLY A 25 -30.66 15.60 -1.75
C GLY A 25 -30.87 17.06 -1.31
N SER A 26 -31.52 17.88 -2.13
CA SER A 26 -31.66 19.32 -1.89
C SER A 26 -32.91 19.67 -1.05
N GLY A 27 -32.74 20.51 -0.03
CA GLY A 27 -33.87 21.03 0.75
C GLY A 27 -33.44 21.93 1.91
N SER A 28 -33.90 23.19 1.92
CA SER A 28 -33.62 24.12 3.01
C SER A 28 -34.62 23.97 4.17
N ALA A 29 -34.13 23.58 5.35
CA ALA A 29 -34.80 23.80 6.63
C ALA A 29 -33.74 23.98 7.72
N GLY A 30 -33.89 25.01 8.57
CA GLY A 30 -32.90 25.33 9.59
C GLY A 30 -33.05 24.46 10.84
N THR A 31 -31.95 23.82 11.25
CA THR A 31 -31.81 23.18 12.57
C THR A 31 -30.56 23.75 13.24
N GLN A 32 -30.62 24.05 14.54
CA GLN A 32 -29.47 24.58 15.28
C GLN A 32 -28.45 23.46 15.52
N THR A 33 -27.46 23.33 14.64
CA THR A 33 -26.21 22.65 15.00
C THR A 33 -25.52 23.44 16.10
N SER A 34 -25.47 22.86 17.30
CA SER A 34 -24.57 23.33 18.35
C SER A 34 -23.13 23.24 17.84
N ASN A 35 -22.34 24.31 17.97
CA ASN A 35 -20.94 24.32 17.56
C ASN A 35 -20.16 23.19 18.29
N ALA A 36 -19.89 22.11 17.57
CA ALA A 36 -18.92 21.09 17.95
C ALA A 36 -17.50 21.61 17.64
N THR A 37 -17.13 22.73 18.26
CA THR A 37 -15.78 23.29 18.20
C THR A 37 -14.79 22.40 18.94
N ASP A 38 -13.65 22.16 18.31
CA ASP A 38 -12.39 21.76 18.92
C ASP A 38 -12.37 20.42 19.67
N LYS A 39 -12.55 19.33 18.90
CA LYS A 39 -11.86 18.06 19.16
C LYS A 39 -11.00 17.61 17.99
N THR A 40 -11.56 17.64 16.77
CA THR A 40 -10.84 17.36 15.51
C THR A 40 -9.62 18.26 15.31
N GLY A 41 -9.55 19.44 15.94
CA GLY A 41 -8.38 20.31 15.94
C GLY A 41 -7.17 19.77 16.71
N GLN A 42 -7.39 18.95 17.75
CA GLN A 42 -6.31 18.40 18.58
C GLN A 42 -5.67 17.16 17.95
N GLU A 43 -6.46 16.31 17.29
CA GLU A 43 -5.99 15.02 16.73
C GLU A 43 -4.83 15.18 15.73
N LEU A 44 -4.83 16.22 14.88
CA LEU A 44 -3.72 16.48 13.96
C LEU A 44 -2.47 17.10 14.61
N GLN A 45 -2.60 17.61 15.83
CA GLN A 45 -1.50 18.19 16.61
C GLN A 45 -0.89 17.20 17.62
N GLN A 46 -1.39 15.95 17.67
CA GLN A 46 -0.77 14.87 18.43
C GLN A 46 0.66 14.65 17.94
N ASN A 47 1.63 14.74 18.86
CA ASN A 47 3.03 14.46 18.60
C ASN A 47 3.36 13.03 19.08
N ASP A 48 2.58 12.07 18.61
CA ASP A 48 2.70 10.64 18.83
C ASP A 48 2.37 9.85 17.54
N TYR A 49 2.44 8.53 17.63
CA TYR A 49 2.21 7.62 16.52
C TYR A 49 0.81 7.78 15.88
N ARG A 50 -0.25 7.92 16.69
CA ARG A 50 -1.62 8.16 16.19
C ARG A 50 -1.70 9.46 15.40
N GLY A 51 -1.03 10.52 15.86
CA GLY A 51 -0.89 11.76 15.10
C GLY A 51 -0.38 11.55 13.67
N GLY A 52 0.66 10.72 13.50
CA GLY A 52 1.19 10.34 12.18
C GLY A 52 0.19 9.59 11.30
N VAL A 53 -0.61 8.69 11.88
CA VAL A 53 -1.72 8.01 11.18
C VAL A 53 -2.80 9.01 10.73
N ILE A 54 -3.21 9.95 11.59
CA ILE A 54 -4.23 10.95 11.24
C ILE A 54 -3.72 11.93 10.18
N ARG A 55 -2.43 12.30 10.24
CA ARG A 55 -1.76 13.09 9.19
C ARG A 55 -1.75 12.33 7.85
N THR A 56 -1.46 11.03 7.87
CA THR A 56 -1.53 10.14 6.69
C THR A 56 -2.93 10.09 6.08
N LEU A 57 -3.97 9.84 6.89
CA LEU A 57 -5.36 9.79 6.42
C LEU A 57 -5.82 11.15 5.86
N THR A 58 -5.42 12.25 6.48
CA THR A 58 -5.71 13.61 5.97
C THR A 58 -5.09 13.88 4.60
N LEU A 59 -3.87 13.39 4.34
CA LEU A 59 -3.22 13.50 3.02
C LEU A 59 -3.91 12.60 1.97
N LYS A 60 -4.27 11.36 2.35
CA LYS A 60 -5.06 10.43 1.52
C LYS A 60 -6.38 11.07 1.07
N ASP A 61 -7.17 11.60 1.99
CA ASP A 61 -8.45 12.25 1.69
C ASP A 61 -8.28 13.51 0.82
N SER A 62 -7.21 14.28 1.06
CA SER A 62 -6.89 15.48 0.26
C SER A 62 -6.54 15.11 -1.20
N VAL A 63 -5.77 14.04 -1.40
CA VAL A 63 -5.38 13.53 -2.73
C VAL A 63 -6.58 12.87 -3.43
N LEU A 64 -7.43 12.10 -2.73
CA LEU A 64 -8.71 11.59 -3.25
C LEU A 64 -9.59 12.74 -3.77
N ASN A 65 -9.76 13.79 -2.98
CA ASN A 65 -10.56 14.96 -3.33
C ASN A 65 -10.04 15.68 -4.59
N VAL A 66 -8.72 15.79 -4.76
CA VAL A 66 -8.13 16.33 -6.01
C VAL A 66 -8.47 15.43 -7.20
N MET A 67 -8.32 14.10 -7.08
CA MET A 67 -8.63 13.20 -8.18
C MET A 67 -10.11 13.28 -8.58
N GLU A 68 -11.04 13.24 -7.64
CA GLU A 68 -12.48 13.36 -7.94
C GLU A 68 -12.88 14.72 -8.52
N GLN A 69 -12.24 15.82 -8.09
CA GLN A 69 -12.43 17.14 -8.72
C GLN A 69 -11.87 17.17 -10.15
N MET A 70 -10.72 16.55 -10.42
CA MET A 70 -10.15 16.48 -11.76
C MET A 70 -10.98 15.63 -12.72
N LYS A 71 -11.58 14.53 -12.22
CA LYS A 71 -12.59 13.74 -12.95
C LYS A 71 -13.84 14.55 -13.26
N SER A 72 -14.50 15.10 -12.24
CA SER A 72 -15.82 15.74 -12.36
C SER A 72 -15.81 17.02 -13.22
N ASN A 73 -14.67 17.72 -13.30
CA ASN A 73 -14.51 18.89 -14.15
C ASN A 73 -14.12 18.55 -15.61
N ASN A 74 -13.81 17.29 -15.93
CA ASN A 74 -13.45 16.88 -17.28
C ASN A 74 -14.70 16.64 -18.14
N THR A 75 -15.21 17.71 -18.75
CA THR A 75 -16.37 17.68 -19.65
C THR A 75 -16.04 17.21 -21.08
N ALA A 76 -14.78 16.88 -21.37
CA ALA A 76 -14.32 16.46 -22.70
C ALA A 76 -14.48 14.95 -22.89
N VAL A 77 -15.62 14.54 -23.45
CA VAL A 77 -15.80 13.17 -23.97
C VAL A 77 -14.73 12.91 -25.05
N ARG A 78 -13.82 11.96 -24.79
CA ARG A 78 -12.78 11.54 -25.74
C ARG A 78 -13.41 10.77 -26.89
N GLU A 79 -13.74 11.45 -28.00
CA GLU A 79 -14.33 10.85 -29.22
C GLU A 79 -13.52 9.67 -29.79
N THR A 80 -12.24 9.57 -29.46
CA THR A 80 -11.31 8.52 -29.91
C THR A 80 -11.07 7.39 -28.89
N SER A 81 -11.75 7.39 -27.73
CA SER A 81 -11.54 6.40 -26.66
C SER A 81 -12.78 5.53 -26.44
N PRO A 82 -12.87 4.33 -27.06
CA PRO A 82 -14.05 3.47 -26.93
C PRO A 82 -14.22 2.84 -25.53
N ASN A 83 -13.21 2.95 -24.65
CA ASN A 83 -13.12 2.22 -23.38
C ASN A 83 -13.72 2.96 -22.17
N SER A 84 -14.65 3.91 -22.36
CA SER A 84 -15.45 4.50 -21.25
C SER A 84 -16.49 3.50 -20.74
N TYR A 85 -16.03 2.37 -20.20
CA TYR A 85 -16.88 1.23 -19.85
C TYR A 85 -17.43 1.32 -18.42
N TRP A 86 -18.75 1.47 -18.35
CA TRP A 86 -19.53 1.10 -17.17
C TRP A 86 -19.64 -0.42 -17.11
N THR A 87 -19.23 -1.02 -15.99
CA THR A 87 -19.52 -2.44 -15.69
C THR A 87 -20.78 -2.54 -14.82
N ALA A 88 -21.32 -3.75 -14.64
CA ALA A 88 -22.39 -4.00 -13.66
C ALA A 88 -21.94 -3.69 -12.22
N ASP A 89 -20.62 -3.80 -11.96
CA ASP A 89 -19.97 -3.50 -10.69
C ASP A 89 -19.46 -2.05 -10.60
N GLY A 90 -19.85 -1.19 -11.56
CA GLY A 90 -19.59 0.25 -11.57
C GLY A 90 -18.46 0.73 -12.49
N TYR A 91 -17.98 1.94 -12.21
CA TYR A 91 -16.99 2.70 -12.98
C TYR A 91 -15.64 2.65 -12.25
N GLN A 92 -14.69 1.83 -12.73
CA GLN A 92 -13.37 1.65 -12.10
C GLN A 92 -12.34 2.68 -12.57
N ASP A 93 -12.65 3.96 -12.39
CA ASP A 93 -11.77 5.09 -12.71
C ASP A 93 -10.71 5.24 -11.60
N PHE A 94 -9.62 4.49 -11.74
CA PHE A 94 -8.51 4.36 -10.78
C PHE A 94 -8.86 3.65 -9.46
N VAL A 95 -7.81 3.29 -8.74
CA VAL A 95 -7.88 2.88 -7.34
C VAL A 95 -8.42 4.03 -6.49
N SER A 96 -9.68 3.94 -6.08
CA SER A 96 -10.31 4.82 -5.09
C SER A 96 -9.89 4.49 -3.64
N THR A 97 -9.12 3.42 -3.44
CA THR A 97 -8.63 2.91 -2.15
C THR A 97 -7.11 2.66 -2.19
N PHE A 98 -6.33 3.74 -2.11
CA PHE A 98 -4.87 3.68 -1.95
C PHE A 98 -4.48 3.92 -0.48
N LEU A 99 -3.28 3.47 -0.08
CA LEU A 99 -2.86 3.41 1.33
C LEU A 99 -3.89 2.65 2.17
N ASP A 100 -4.22 1.45 1.72
CA ASP A 100 -5.24 0.58 2.31
C ASP A 100 -4.57 -0.73 2.74
N THR A 101 -3.98 -0.71 3.93
CA THR A 101 -3.18 -1.80 4.50
C THR A 101 -3.51 -1.97 6.00
N PRO A 102 -3.75 -3.21 6.50
CA PRO A 102 -4.29 -3.42 7.86
C PRO A 102 -3.45 -2.79 8.97
N ILE A 103 -2.12 -2.79 8.82
CA ILE A 103 -1.19 -2.21 9.79
C ILE A 103 -1.49 -0.74 10.15
N ILE A 104 -2.05 0.07 9.24
CA ILE A 104 -2.47 1.45 9.57
C ILE A 104 -3.62 1.42 10.58
N THR A 105 -4.65 0.62 10.32
CA THR A 105 -5.83 0.49 11.18
C THR A 105 -5.57 -0.28 12.48
N ASP A 106 -4.64 -1.24 12.47
CA ASP A 106 -4.28 -2.01 13.66
C ASP A 106 -3.41 -1.20 14.64
N THR A 107 -2.58 -0.28 14.14
CA THR A 107 -1.63 0.49 14.97
C THR A 107 -2.11 1.89 15.38
N GLN A 108 -3.26 2.37 14.89
CA GLN A 108 -3.80 3.71 15.18
C GLN A 108 -4.06 4.01 16.68
N TRP A 109 -4.04 2.99 17.54
CA TRP A 109 -4.40 3.11 18.96
C TRP A 109 -3.31 3.71 19.85
N PHE A 110 -2.06 3.81 19.39
CA PHE A 110 -0.94 4.31 20.21
C PHE A 110 -0.96 5.85 20.33
N ASN A 111 -1.77 6.38 21.27
CA ASN A 111 -2.02 7.81 21.50
C ASN A 111 -1.64 8.33 22.90
N GLU A 112 -0.38 8.12 23.30
CA GLU A 112 0.12 8.52 24.63
C GLU A 112 0.16 10.04 24.90
N GLU A 113 -0.07 10.92 23.91
CA GLU A 113 -0.28 12.36 24.16
C GLU A 113 -1.72 12.69 24.61
N GLU A 114 -2.70 11.82 24.34
CA GLU A 114 -4.08 12.00 24.81
C GLU A 114 -4.39 11.30 26.14
N THR A 115 -3.71 10.19 26.42
CA THR A 115 -4.12 9.26 27.48
C THR A 115 -2.97 8.41 28.04
N ASP A 116 -3.22 7.71 29.15
CA ASP A 116 -2.22 6.84 29.76
C ASP A 116 -2.18 5.43 29.14
N TRP A 117 -1.05 4.74 29.29
CA TRP A 117 -0.82 3.41 28.71
C TRP A 117 -1.90 2.37 29.09
N ASP A 118 -2.37 2.38 30.34
CA ASP A 118 -3.43 1.46 30.78
C ASP A 118 -4.75 1.74 30.03
N THR A 119 -5.02 3.01 29.71
CA THR A 119 -6.15 3.44 28.89
C THR A 119 -5.94 3.12 27.40
N VAL A 120 -4.73 3.24 26.85
CA VAL A 120 -4.39 2.77 25.48
C VAL A 120 -4.71 1.27 25.34
N ILE A 121 -4.18 0.46 26.26
CA ILE A 121 -4.44 -0.99 26.30
C ILE A 121 -5.94 -1.30 26.44
N SER A 122 -6.67 -0.52 27.26
CA SER A 122 -8.12 -0.69 27.43
C SER A 122 -8.90 -0.37 26.16
N GLN A 123 -8.48 0.64 25.37
CA GLN A 123 -9.09 0.96 24.08
C GLN A 123 -8.83 -0.16 23.06
N MET A 124 -7.57 -0.58 22.91
CA MET A 124 -7.18 -1.69 22.02
C MET A 124 -7.94 -2.99 22.34
N ALA A 125 -8.11 -3.32 23.62
CA ALA A 125 -8.85 -4.50 24.06
C ALA A 125 -10.36 -4.42 23.74
N SER A 126 -10.94 -3.21 23.72
CA SER A 126 -12.39 -3.05 23.52
C SER A 126 -12.85 -3.21 22.07
N GLU A 127 -11.98 -2.96 21.10
CA GLU A 127 -12.29 -2.91 19.66
C GLU A 127 -11.70 -4.12 18.91
N THR A 128 -12.42 -4.64 17.91
CA THR A 128 -11.97 -5.81 17.12
C THR A 128 -10.93 -5.38 16.08
N SER A 129 -9.77 -6.05 16.06
CA SER A 129 -8.61 -5.75 15.19
C SER A 129 -7.70 -6.98 15.05
N SER A 130 -6.61 -6.91 14.30
CA SER A 130 -5.60 -8.00 14.29
C SER A 130 -4.97 -8.25 15.67
N PHE A 131 -5.08 -7.31 16.61
CA PHE A 131 -4.50 -7.41 17.96
C PHE A 131 -5.51 -7.82 19.04
N SER A 132 -6.81 -7.86 18.72
CA SER A 132 -7.90 -7.93 19.70
C SER A 132 -9.17 -8.55 19.12
N ALA A 133 -9.81 -9.44 19.88
CA ALA A 133 -11.16 -9.92 19.56
C ALA A 133 -12.22 -8.84 19.83
N GLY A 134 -11.93 -7.89 20.72
CA GLY A 134 -12.84 -6.85 21.19
C GLY A 134 -13.68 -7.28 22.40
N GLY A 135 -14.41 -6.32 22.97
CA GLY A 135 -15.38 -6.56 24.05
C GLY A 135 -14.81 -7.28 25.27
N ASP A 136 -15.49 -8.35 25.70
CA ASP A 136 -15.13 -9.16 26.88
C ASP A 136 -13.98 -10.15 26.61
N GLU A 137 -13.61 -10.42 25.35
CA GLU A 137 -12.51 -11.33 25.00
C GLU A 137 -11.15 -10.62 24.97
N GLY A 138 -11.12 -9.34 24.55
CA GLY A 138 -9.95 -8.48 24.70
C GLY A 138 -8.79 -8.76 23.73
N LEU A 139 -7.58 -8.38 24.17
CA LEU A 139 -6.35 -8.56 23.38
C LEU A 139 -6.04 -10.04 23.11
N THR A 140 -5.88 -10.38 21.83
CA THR A 140 -5.43 -11.70 21.38
C THR A 140 -3.91 -11.77 21.24
N ALA A 141 -3.24 -10.62 21.07
CA ALA A 141 -1.80 -10.51 20.92
C ALA A 141 -1.13 -9.79 22.10
N LYS A 142 0.15 -10.07 22.35
CA LYS A 142 0.89 -9.47 23.47
C LYS A 142 1.43 -8.09 23.11
N VAL A 143 0.62 -7.06 23.35
CA VAL A 143 1.03 -5.65 23.28
C VAL A 143 2.03 -5.33 24.41
N THR A 144 3.13 -4.66 24.07
CA THR A 144 4.22 -4.25 24.98
C THR A 144 4.65 -2.83 24.64
N ARG A 145 4.76 -1.95 25.64
CA ARG A 145 5.46 -0.67 25.56
C ARG A 145 6.92 -0.90 25.93
N ASN A 146 7.84 -0.52 25.05
CA ASN A 146 9.28 -0.70 25.27
C ASN A 146 9.86 0.56 25.93
N GLU A 147 9.55 1.73 25.35
CA GLU A 147 9.69 3.06 25.94
C GLU A 147 8.52 3.95 25.47
N LYS A 148 8.51 5.26 25.75
CA LYS A 148 7.51 6.14 25.13
C LYS A 148 7.77 6.17 23.62
N ASP A 149 6.72 6.11 22.81
CA ASP A 149 6.80 6.18 21.35
C ASP A 149 7.52 4.97 20.68
N ASP A 150 7.80 3.91 21.45
CA ASP A 150 8.25 2.59 20.97
C ASP A 150 7.38 1.46 21.56
N TYR A 151 6.68 0.74 20.67
CA TYR A 151 5.76 -0.33 21.01
C TYR A 151 6.04 -1.60 20.20
N SER A 152 5.64 -2.76 20.73
CA SER A 152 5.71 -4.03 20.01
C SER A 152 4.50 -4.91 20.33
N VAL A 153 4.00 -5.63 19.33
CA VAL A 153 2.85 -6.54 19.47
C VAL A 153 3.23 -7.90 18.94
N ALA A 154 3.29 -8.91 19.82
CA ALA A 154 3.80 -10.24 19.49
C ALA A 154 2.70 -11.30 19.44
N GLY A 155 2.83 -12.26 18.53
CA GLY A 155 1.92 -13.41 18.40
C GLY A 155 0.65 -13.13 17.61
N VAL A 156 0.68 -12.20 16.66
CA VAL A 156 -0.48 -11.86 15.80
C VAL A 156 -0.64 -12.93 14.71
N SER A 157 -1.70 -13.73 14.74
CA SER A 157 -1.97 -14.74 13.71
C SER A 157 -2.05 -14.12 12.31
N ILE A 158 -1.34 -14.70 11.33
CA ILE A 158 -1.39 -14.26 9.93
C ILE A 158 -1.77 -15.40 8.98
N THR A 159 -2.42 -15.03 7.87
CA THR A 159 -2.77 -15.94 6.78
C THR A 159 -2.34 -15.34 5.44
N ASP A 160 -1.04 -15.42 5.13
CA ASP A 160 -0.51 -15.05 3.81
C ASP A 160 -0.30 -16.32 2.97
N PRO A 161 -1.06 -16.53 1.87
CA PRO A 161 -0.93 -17.70 1.02
C PRO A 161 0.45 -17.90 0.38
N LEU A 162 1.26 -16.84 0.24
CA LEU A 162 2.63 -16.95 -0.27
C LEU A 162 3.56 -17.60 0.77
N LEU A 163 3.32 -17.32 2.06
CA LEU A 163 4.13 -17.79 3.18
C LEU A 163 3.63 -19.14 3.74
N MET A 164 2.36 -19.48 3.48
CA MET A 164 1.75 -20.77 3.83
C MET A 164 1.98 -21.87 2.77
N SER A 165 3.03 -21.76 1.97
CA SER A 165 3.33 -22.62 0.80
C SER A 165 3.80 -24.05 1.12
N SER A 166 3.78 -24.48 2.39
CA SER A 166 4.26 -25.80 2.83
C SER A 166 3.30 -26.51 3.78
N ASP A 167 3.30 -27.85 3.72
CA ASP A 167 2.35 -28.75 4.43
C ASP A 167 2.37 -28.66 5.97
N ASN A 168 3.31 -27.92 6.57
CA ASN A 168 3.43 -27.72 8.02
C ASN A 168 3.09 -26.28 8.48
N SER A 169 2.69 -25.38 7.59
CA SER A 169 2.54 -23.93 7.86
C SER A 169 1.33 -23.53 8.73
N THR A 170 0.80 -24.43 9.57
CA THR A 170 -0.34 -24.13 10.46
C THR A 170 0.07 -23.23 11.62
N GLY A 171 -0.43 -22.00 11.64
CA GLY A 171 -0.26 -21.08 12.77
C GLY A 171 0.94 -20.14 12.68
N LEU A 172 1.28 -19.66 11.48
CA LEU A 172 2.18 -18.51 11.33
C LEU A 172 1.69 -17.31 12.16
N THR A 173 2.62 -16.68 12.86
CA THR A 173 2.37 -15.44 13.62
C THR A 173 3.37 -14.37 13.21
N ALA A 174 2.91 -13.13 13.21
CA ALA A 174 3.73 -11.96 13.01
C ALA A 174 4.01 -11.23 14.34
N ASN A 175 5.15 -10.55 14.38
CA ASN A 175 5.56 -9.64 15.43
C ASN A 175 5.63 -8.23 14.85
N TYR A 176 4.90 -7.29 15.45
CA TYR A 176 4.88 -5.90 15.02
C TYR A 176 5.84 -5.07 15.85
N ARG A 177 6.53 -4.15 15.19
CA ARG A 177 7.34 -3.08 15.81
C ARG A 177 6.76 -1.75 15.34
N ILE A 178 6.48 -0.86 16.29
CA ILE A 178 5.82 0.43 16.06
C ILE A 178 6.65 1.53 16.70
N LEU A 179 7.02 2.55 15.93
CA LEU A 179 7.96 3.59 16.30
C LEU A 179 7.43 4.97 15.88
N TYR A 180 7.63 5.97 16.74
CA TYR A 180 7.42 7.37 16.43
C TYR A 180 8.57 8.24 16.95
N ASP A 181 8.88 9.31 16.23
CA ASP A 181 9.96 10.25 16.54
C ASP A 181 9.38 11.68 16.59
N CYS A 182 9.23 12.17 17.81
CA CYS A 182 8.56 13.44 18.12
C CYS A 182 9.40 14.70 17.85
N ASP A 183 10.69 14.56 17.54
CA ASP A 183 11.55 15.67 17.08
C ASP A 183 11.45 15.87 15.56
N LYS A 184 11.16 14.79 14.81
CA LYS A 184 11.18 14.79 13.33
C LYS A 184 9.81 14.58 12.67
N ASP A 185 8.76 14.26 13.42
CA ASP A 185 7.40 13.99 12.91
C ASP A 185 7.40 12.89 11.81
N TRP A 186 7.91 11.72 12.19
CA TRP A 186 7.77 10.48 11.41
C TRP A 186 7.31 9.31 12.27
N CYS A 187 6.64 8.37 11.61
CA CYS A 187 6.26 7.10 12.19
C CYS A 187 6.65 5.94 11.28
N LYS A 188 6.92 4.78 11.89
CA LYS A 188 7.18 3.51 11.21
C LYS A 188 6.48 2.39 11.97
N ALA A 189 5.68 1.60 11.27
CA ALA A 189 5.23 0.31 11.74
C ALA A 189 5.52 -0.77 10.70
N TYR A 190 5.98 -1.93 11.17
CA TYR A 190 6.22 -3.09 10.32
C TYR A 190 5.92 -4.37 11.09
N ALA A 191 5.50 -5.41 10.37
CA ALA A 191 5.20 -6.72 10.88
C ALA A 191 6.14 -7.75 10.26
N THR A 192 6.89 -8.48 11.09
CA THR A 192 7.80 -9.53 10.65
C THR A 192 7.28 -10.93 10.97
N ALA A 193 7.56 -11.91 10.12
CA ALA A 193 7.20 -13.31 10.35
C ALA A 193 8.32 -14.27 9.91
N THR A 194 8.54 -15.31 10.71
CA THR A 194 9.51 -16.38 10.44
C THR A 194 8.81 -17.55 9.74
N VAL A 195 9.22 -17.91 8.52
CA VAL A 195 8.65 -19.06 7.78
C VAL A 195 9.41 -20.36 8.00
N ASP A 196 10.73 -20.28 8.18
CA ASP A 196 11.61 -21.35 8.65
C ASP A 196 12.64 -20.73 9.60
N ALA A 197 12.97 -21.41 10.70
CA ALA A 197 13.90 -20.89 11.72
C ALA A 197 15.37 -20.78 11.26
N THR A 198 15.68 -21.22 10.04
CA THR A 198 16.98 -21.04 9.38
C THR A 198 17.01 -19.91 8.35
N LEU A 199 15.86 -19.30 8.04
CA LEU A 199 15.72 -18.13 7.17
C LEU A 199 15.65 -16.81 7.97
N PRO A 200 16.00 -15.67 7.35
CA PRO A 200 15.72 -14.35 7.93
C PRO A 200 14.21 -14.10 8.07
N ASP A 201 13.84 -13.26 9.03
CA ASP A 201 12.46 -12.81 9.21
C ASP A 201 11.99 -11.96 8.01
N ILE A 202 10.79 -12.28 7.50
CA ILE A 202 10.18 -11.63 6.34
C ILE A 202 9.32 -10.46 6.80
N THR A 203 9.45 -9.28 6.18
CA THR A 203 8.50 -8.17 6.38
C THR A 203 7.21 -8.45 5.62
N THR A 204 6.10 -8.67 6.33
CA THR A 204 4.79 -9.00 5.76
C THR A 204 3.91 -7.76 5.55
N GLN A 205 4.00 -6.80 6.48
CA GLN A 205 3.35 -5.50 6.38
C GLN A 205 4.32 -4.39 6.76
N LEU A 206 4.15 -3.23 6.13
CA LEU A 206 4.92 -2.01 6.33
C LEU A 206 3.98 -0.82 6.17
N PHE A 207 4.14 0.17 7.04
CA PHE A 207 3.60 1.52 6.91
C PHE A 207 4.59 2.52 7.50
N GLU A 208 4.86 3.58 6.75
CA GLU A 208 5.79 4.65 7.10
C GLU A 208 5.20 6.00 6.69
N TYR A 209 5.30 6.99 7.57
CA TYR A 209 4.94 8.39 7.31
C TYR A 209 6.11 9.28 7.71
N GLN A 210 6.47 10.25 6.87
CA GLN A 210 7.48 11.25 7.15
C GLN A 210 7.01 12.64 6.75
N ARG A 211 7.12 13.59 7.67
CA ARG A 211 7.20 15.01 7.33
C ARG A 211 8.58 15.32 6.76
N VAL A 212 8.65 15.66 5.47
CA VAL A 212 9.91 15.91 4.75
C VAL A 212 10.38 17.35 4.97
N ASP A 213 9.45 18.30 4.91
CA ASP A 213 9.66 19.71 5.24
C ASP A 213 8.36 20.37 5.77
N ASP A 214 8.23 21.70 5.70
CA ASP A 214 7.01 22.38 6.15
C ASP A 214 5.78 22.09 5.28
N ASP A 215 5.98 21.76 4.00
CA ASP A 215 5.00 21.66 2.92
C ASP A 215 4.95 20.26 2.26
N THR A 216 6.05 19.50 2.33
CA THR A 216 6.24 18.17 1.70
C THR A 216 6.10 17.01 2.69
N PHE A 217 5.41 15.95 2.28
CA PHE A 217 5.16 14.75 3.08
C PHE A 217 5.35 13.49 2.23
N ALA A 218 5.93 12.44 2.82
CA ALA A 218 6.14 11.14 2.19
C ALA A 218 5.44 10.03 2.98
N ILE A 219 4.83 9.07 2.27
CA ILE A 219 4.17 7.89 2.84
C ILE A 219 4.57 6.66 2.03
N GLN A 220 4.88 5.56 2.72
CA GLN A 220 5.13 4.24 2.12
C GLN A 220 4.27 3.18 2.82
N THR A 221 3.77 2.22 2.06
CA THR A 221 3.28 0.92 2.58
C THR A 221 4.16 -0.20 2.03
N ASN A 222 3.88 -1.45 2.39
CA ASN A 222 4.51 -2.60 1.73
C ASN A 222 4.24 -2.68 0.22
N ARG A 223 3.34 -1.87 -0.37
CA ARG A 223 2.98 -1.94 -1.81
C ARG A 223 2.86 -0.61 -2.54
N GLU A 224 2.86 0.52 -1.84
CA GLU A 224 2.55 1.84 -2.39
C GLU A 224 3.54 2.91 -1.89
N ARG A 225 3.84 3.89 -2.73
CA ARG A 225 4.58 5.11 -2.35
C ARG A 225 3.78 6.35 -2.74
N LEU A 226 3.79 7.36 -1.88
CA LEU A 226 3.13 8.65 -2.09
C LEU A 226 4.03 9.78 -1.59
N VAL A 227 4.22 10.81 -2.42
CA VAL A 227 4.72 12.12 -1.99
C VAL A 227 3.63 13.15 -2.28
N VAL A 228 3.31 13.97 -1.28
CA VAL A 228 2.36 15.08 -1.38
C VAL A 228 3.08 16.38 -1.03
N VAL A 229 2.97 17.39 -1.91
CA VAL A 229 3.40 18.76 -1.62
C VAL A 229 2.15 19.62 -1.52
N LEU A 230 1.97 20.26 -0.37
CA LEU A 230 0.88 21.21 -0.14
C LEU A 230 1.32 22.62 -0.56
N LYS A 231 0.35 23.52 -0.80
CA LYS A 231 0.71 24.93 -1.05
C LYS A 231 1.35 25.54 0.21
N PRO A 232 2.43 26.34 0.08
CA PRO A 232 3.05 27.00 1.21
C PRO A 232 2.08 27.91 1.95
N VAL A 233 2.25 28.00 3.28
CA VAL A 233 1.55 29.01 4.08
C VAL A 233 2.18 30.37 3.82
N ASN A 234 1.57 31.16 2.93
CA ASN A 234 2.07 32.49 2.59
C ASN A 234 1.97 33.47 3.77
N GLY A 235 3.11 33.68 4.43
CA GLY A 235 3.53 35.04 4.82
C GLY A 235 2.88 35.69 6.03
N ASP A 236 1.95 35.03 6.73
CA ASP A 236 1.57 35.41 8.09
C ASP A 236 1.49 34.16 8.97
N LYS A 237 2.32 34.13 10.03
CA LYS A 237 2.08 33.26 11.19
C LYS A 237 0.98 33.92 12.00
N THR A 238 -0.27 33.79 11.55
CA THR A 238 -1.43 34.28 12.30
C THR A 238 -1.45 33.62 13.67
N GLU A 239 -1.09 34.38 14.70
CA GLU A 239 -1.42 34.03 16.08
C GLU A 239 -2.96 33.94 16.16
N VAL A 240 -3.51 32.73 16.05
CA VAL A 240 -4.86 32.46 16.54
C VAL A 240 -4.74 32.58 18.05
N ALA A 241 -4.96 33.81 18.53
CA ALA A 241 -4.80 34.22 19.91
C ALA A 241 -5.91 33.58 20.77
N THR A 242 -5.74 32.29 21.05
CA THR A 242 -6.46 31.56 22.08
C THR A 242 -6.26 32.32 23.39
N LYS A 243 -7.30 33.05 23.81
CA LYS A 243 -7.31 33.87 25.03
C LYS A 243 -7.27 33.01 26.29
N THR A 244 -6.13 32.37 26.52
CA THR A 244 -5.78 31.75 27.78
C THR A 244 -5.19 32.85 28.66
N GLU A 245 -6.01 33.47 29.51
CA GLU A 245 -5.54 34.44 30.50
C GLU A 245 -4.68 33.76 31.57
N LYS A 246 -3.43 33.44 31.24
CA LYS A 246 -2.39 33.10 32.20
C LYS A 246 -1.50 34.32 32.42
N LYS A 247 -1.57 34.87 33.64
CA LYS A 247 -0.39 35.48 34.25
C LYS A 247 0.67 34.39 34.37
N ASP A 248 1.68 34.44 33.52
CA ASP A 248 3.02 34.86 33.94
C ASP A 248 3.95 35.01 32.73
N SER A 249 5.04 35.76 32.90
CA SER A 249 5.82 36.33 31.79
C SER A 249 6.82 35.36 31.17
N GLN A 250 6.34 34.44 30.32
CA GLN A 250 7.21 33.61 29.48
C GLN A 250 6.75 33.68 28.02
N LYS A 251 7.59 34.26 27.16
CA LYS A 251 7.35 34.39 25.71
C LYS A 251 7.69 33.07 25.03
N SER A 252 6.69 32.22 24.80
CA SER A 252 6.80 31.12 23.85
C SER A 252 6.73 31.67 22.43
N ASP A 253 7.71 31.37 21.59
CA ASP A 253 7.63 31.60 20.14
C ASP A 253 6.76 30.51 19.50
N THR A 254 5.46 30.55 19.81
CA THR A 254 4.44 29.59 19.36
C THR A 254 4.22 29.72 17.85
N VAL A 255 5.01 28.98 17.07
CA VAL A 255 4.78 28.80 15.63
C VAL A 255 3.48 28.02 15.44
N GLN A 256 2.39 28.72 15.14
CA GLN A 256 1.16 28.06 14.74
C GLN A 256 1.28 27.61 13.28
N TYR A 257 1.42 26.30 13.09
CA TYR A 257 1.27 25.66 11.79
C TYR A 257 -0.21 25.74 11.37
N VAL A 258 -0.47 26.02 10.08
CA VAL A 258 -1.83 25.94 9.55
C VAL A 258 -2.23 24.47 9.46
N ASP A 259 -3.37 24.14 10.07
CA ASP A 259 -4.00 22.82 10.01
C ASP A 259 -4.03 22.29 8.58
N MET A 260 -3.43 21.11 8.40
CA MET A 260 -3.15 20.48 7.12
C MET A 260 -4.42 20.27 6.26
N ARG A 261 -5.59 20.11 6.88
CA ARG A 261 -6.89 20.00 6.18
C ARG A 261 -7.29 21.25 5.42
N ASN A 262 -6.77 22.42 5.81
CA ASN A 262 -7.08 23.71 5.20
C ASN A 262 -6.05 24.10 4.12
N ARG A 263 -5.13 23.19 3.77
CA ARG A 263 -4.06 23.43 2.80
C ARG A 263 -4.39 22.73 1.48
N GLU A 264 -4.42 23.50 0.40
CA GLU A 264 -4.62 22.96 -0.94
C GLU A 264 -3.40 22.12 -1.38
N VAL A 265 -3.62 20.95 -1.98
CA VAL A 265 -2.54 20.16 -2.59
C VAL A 265 -2.00 20.91 -3.81
N LYS A 266 -0.69 21.13 -3.85
CA LYS A 266 0.00 21.77 -4.98
C LYS A 266 0.31 20.74 -6.06
N GLU A 267 0.90 19.63 -5.65
CA GLU A 267 1.33 18.52 -6.50
C GLU A 267 1.41 17.23 -5.67
N PHE A 268 1.22 16.08 -6.31
CA PHE A 268 1.47 14.79 -5.69
C PHE A 268 1.99 13.77 -6.71
N TYR A 269 2.72 12.79 -6.21
CA TYR A 269 3.30 11.68 -6.96
C TYR A 269 2.93 10.39 -6.23
N TYR A 270 2.34 9.42 -6.92
CA TYR A 270 1.88 8.17 -6.32
C TYR A 270 2.15 6.95 -7.20
N SER A 271 2.60 5.84 -6.60
CA SER A 271 2.81 4.56 -7.26
C SER A 271 2.28 3.38 -6.45
N LYS A 272 1.91 2.30 -7.15
CA LYS A 272 1.48 1.01 -6.58
C LYS A 272 2.15 -0.13 -7.33
N LEU A 273 2.80 -1.05 -6.62
CA LEU A 273 3.44 -2.23 -7.20
C LEU A 273 2.42 -3.19 -7.86
N VAL A 274 2.84 -3.94 -8.87
CA VAL A 274 2.09 -5.10 -9.39
C VAL A 274 1.95 -6.15 -8.29
N LYS A 275 0.78 -6.80 -8.17
CA LYS A 275 0.53 -7.78 -7.10
C LYS A 275 1.50 -8.96 -7.16
N ASP A 276 1.71 -9.47 -8.37
CA ASP A 276 2.41 -10.73 -8.65
C ASP A 276 3.60 -10.48 -9.61
N GLY A 277 4.18 -9.27 -9.57
CA GLY A 277 5.21 -8.80 -10.51
C GLY A 277 6.47 -8.32 -9.79
N MET A 278 7.62 -8.92 -10.09
CA MET A 278 8.90 -8.66 -9.41
C MET A 278 9.36 -7.21 -9.58
N ARG A 279 9.61 -6.54 -8.45
CA ARG A 279 10.27 -5.23 -8.35
C ARG A 279 11.57 -5.20 -9.17
N SER A 280 11.74 -4.15 -9.95
CA SER A 280 12.97 -3.84 -10.68
C SER A 280 14.17 -3.51 -9.78
N THR A 281 13.94 -3.16 -8.52
CA THR A 281 15.00 -2.97 -7.51
C THR A 281 15.38 -4.26 -6.77
N PHE A 282 14.56 -5.32 -6.85
CA PHE A 282 14.82 -6.58 -6.15
C PHE A 282 15.97 -7.35 -6.82
N THR A 283 16.88 -7.87 -6.00
CA THR A 283 17.93 -8.80 -6.42
C THR A 283 17.55 -10.20 -5.93
N PRO A 284 17.23 -11.15 -6.83
CA PRO A 284 16.97 -12.54 -6.45
C PRO A 284 18.19 -13.22 -5.82
N TYR A 285 17.93 -14.27 -5.03
CA TYR A 285 18.96 -15.17 -4.52
C TYR A 285 19.81 -15.75 -5.66
N ALA A 286 21.13 -15.72 -5.50
CA ALA A 286 22.07 -16.41 -6.37
C ALA A 286 22.50 -17.74 -5.74
N GLU A 287 22.27 -18.86 -6.42
CA GLU A 287 22.59 -20.19 -5.89
C GLU A 287 24.07 -20.34 -5.53
N LEU A 288 24.30 -20.91 -4.34
CA LEU A 288 25.64 -21.12 -3.81
C LEU A 288 26.34 -22.30 -4.52
N PRO A 289 27.66 -22.25 -4.73
CA PRO A 289 28.37 -23.21 -5.57
C PRO A 289 28.45 -24.61 -4.94
N GLU A 290 28.00 -25.63 -5.69
CA GLU A 290 27.97 -27.04 -5.26
C GLU A 290 29.13 -27.88 -5.84
N VAL A 291 30.34 -27.31 -5.90
CA VAL A 291 31.49 -27.93 -6.58
C VAL A 291 32.35 -28.75 -5.61
N GLU A 292 32.79 -29.94 -6.04
CA GLU A 292 33.60 -30.92 -5.27
C GLU A 292 34.96 -30.42 -4.74
N GLY A 293 35.33 -29.14 -4.96
CA GLY A 293 36.52 -28.50 -4.41
C GLY A 293 36.33 -27.84 -3.03
N THR A 294 35.09 -27.68 -2.57
CA THR A 294 34.77 -27.13 -1.24
C THR A 294 34.88 -28.19 -0.14
N SER A 295 34.89 -27.76 1.13
CA SER A 295 34.86 -28.74 2.22
C SER A 295 33.50 -29.46 2.27
N ALA A 296 33.47 -30.74 2.64
CA ALA A 296 32.21 -31.50 2.69
C ALA A 296 31.15 -30.87 3.60
N THR A 297 31.54 -30.11 4.63
CA THR A 297 30.64 -29.34 5.50
C THR A 297 30.01 -28.14 4.79
N GLU A 298 30.80 -27.45 3.97
CA GLU A 298 30.42 -26.27 3.18
C GLU A 298 29.53 -26.66 2.00
N LEU A 299 29.87 -27.71 1.26
CA LEU A 299 29.03 -28.28 0.20
C LEU A 299 27.64 -28.66 0.74
N ASN A 300 27.57 -29.35 1.88
CA ASN A 300 26.31 -29.71 2.54
C ASN A 300 25.54 -28.50 3.11
N ALA A 301 26.19 -27.35 3.31
CA ALA A 301 25.51 -26.11 3.70
C ALA A 301 24.92 -25.40 2.47
N ASN A 302 25.70 -25.30 1.39
CA ASN A 302 25.27 -24.68 0.12
C ASN A 302 24.05 -25.40 -0.48
N ILE A 303 24.10 -26.74 -0.58
CA ILE A 303 22.98 -27.56 -1.08
C ILE A 303 21.70 -27.27 -0.27
N ARG A 304 21.77 -27.29 1.06
CA ARG A 304 20.60 -27.04 1.92
C ARG A 304 20.05 -25.62 1.79
N GLN A 305 20.92 -24.62 1.59
CA GLN A 305 20.48 -23.26 1.35
C GLN A 305 19.78 -23.15 0.00
N ASN A 306 20.32 -23.77 -1.06
CA ASN A 306 19.69 -23.83 -2.38
C ASN A 306 18.32 -24.55 -2.32
N GLU A 307 18.26 -25.76 -1.76
CA GLU A 307 17.02 -26.52 -1.50
C GLU A 307 15.97 -25.77 -0.67
N LEU A 308 16.38 -24.79 0.13
CA LEU A 308 15.50 -23.99 0.97
C LEU A 308 15.01 -22.74 0.24
N MET A 309 15.90 -22.02 -0.45
CA MET A 309 15.54 -20.86 -1.26
C MET A 309 14.67 -21.25 -2.46
N GLN A 310 14.85 -22.44 -3.03
CA GLN A 310 13.97 -22.99 -4.07
C GLN A 310 12.50 -23.20 -3.61
N LYS A 311 12.23 -23.29 -2.29
CA LYS A 311 10.85 -23.32 -1.74
C LYS A 311 10.24 -21.93 -1.57
N TYR A 312 11.08 -20.89 -1.55
CA TYR A 312 10.70 -19.50 -1.38
C TYR A 312 11.32 -18.63 -2.51
N PRO A 313 11.06 -18.95 -3.81
CA PRO A 313 11.76 -18.34 -4.95
C PRO A 313 11.47 -16.85 -5.16
N PHE A 314 10.51 -16.30 -4.41
CA PHE A 314 10.18 -14.87 -4.33
C PHE A 314 10.98 -14.11 -3.26
N MET A 315 11.90 -14.77 -2.55
CA MET A 315 12.70 -14.21 -1.45
C MET A 315 14.21 -14.27 -1.79
N ASN A 316 15.00 -13.35 -1.24
CA ASN A 316 16.46 -13.39 -1.29
C ASN A 316 17.07 -13.87 0.04
N GLU A 317 18.40 -14.03 0.11
CA GLU A 317 19.12 -14.41 1.33
C GLU A 317 19.01 -13.38 2.47
N TYR A 318 18.44 -12.20 2.19
CA TYR A 318 18.25 -11.10 3.13
C TYR A 318 16.83 -11.03 3.71
N GLY A 319 15.87 -11.83 3.22
CA GLY A 319 14.47 -11.78 3.68
C GLY A 319 13.61 -10.71 2.99
N ASP A 320 14.14 -10.08 1.93
CA ASP A 320 13.37 -9.18 1.08
C ASP A 320 12.49 -9.99 0.13
N ILE A 321 11.33 -9.44 -0.23
CA ILE A 321 10.32 -10.12 -1.05
C ILE A 321 10.17 -9.40 -2.39
N ALA A 322 10.21 -10.17 -3.48
CA ALA A 322 10.14 -9.71 -4.86
C ALA A 322 8.99 -8.73 -5.17
N PHE A 323 7.87 -8.81 -4.44
CA PHE A 323 6.61 -8.11 -4.77
C PHE A 323 6.26 -6.96 -3.83
N TYR A 324 6.97 -6.82 -2.70
CA TYR A 324 6.63 -5.90 -1.60
C TYR A 324 7.86 -5.07 -1.18
N TYR A 325 7.62 -3.89 -0.60
CA TYR A 325 8.63 -3.14 0.16
C TYR A 325 8.71 -3.70 1.59
N GLY A 326 9.90 -4.09 2.02
CA GLY A 326 10.18 -4.60 3.37
C GLY A 326 10.93 -3.59 4.25
N GLU A 327 11.39 -4.03 5.44
CA GLU A 327 12.16 -3.15 6.34
C GLU A 327 13.39 -2.54 5.67
N LYS A 328 14.01 -3.22 4.69
CA LYS A 328 15.22 -2.77 3.98
C LYS A 328 14.96 -1.68 2.94
N ASP A 329 13.70 -1.50 2.53
CA ASP A 329 13.24 -0.45 1.62
C ASP A 329 12.71 0.79 2.35
N SER A 330 12.91 0.83 3.67
CA SER A 330 12.48 1.87 4.60
C SER A 330 12.93 3.27 4.17
N MET A 331 11.99 4.21 4.04
CA MET A 331 12.30 5.58 3.63
C MET A 331 13.34 6.27 4.53
N PHE A 332 13.44 5.84 5.78
CA PHE A 332 14.36 6.37 6.80
C PHE A 332 15.83 5.99 6.61
N PHE A 333 16.18 5.20 5.58
CA PHE A 333 17.56 5.03 5.13
C PHE A 333 18.01 6.08 4.09
N HIS A 334 17.07 6.86 3.57
CA HIS A 334 17.33 7.93 2.60
C HIS A 334 17.41 9.31 3.30
N ALA A 335 17.94 10.33 2.63
CA ALA A 335 17.79 11.70 3.10
C ALA A 335 16.36 12.20 2.79
N PRO A 336 15.76 13.09 3.61
CA PRO A 336 14.43 13.64 3.30
C PRO A 336 14.34 14.30 1.91
N ALA A 337 15.43 14.90 1.42
CA ALA A 337 15.50 15.47 0.06
C ALA A 337 15.36 14.44 -1.08
N ASP A 338 15.59 13.16 -0.80
CA ASP A 338 15.41 12.07 -1.77
C ASP A 338 13.93 11.67 -1.93
N MET A 339 13.05 12.10 -1.01
CA MET A 339 11.61 11.83 -1.04
C MET A 339 10.89 12.71 -2.08
N ASN A 340 11.09 12.37 -3.34
CA ASN A 340 10.60 13.11 -4.50
C ASN A 340 10.03 12.15 -5.58
N GLU A 341 9.73 12.67 -6.77
CA GLU A 341 9.11 11.89 -7.86
C GLU A 341 9.93 10.65 -8.26
N LYS A 342 11.26 10.71 -8.11
CA LYS A 342 12.16 9.61 -8.48
C LYS A 342 12.13 8.46 -7.49
N TRP A 343 11.89 8.74 -6.20
CA TRP A 343 11.69 7.71 -5.17
C TRP A 343 10.33 7.05 -5.31
N VAL A 344 9.27 7.83 -5.56
CA VAL A 344 7.93 7.27 -5.81
C VAL A 344 7.92 6.35 -7.02
N PHE A 345 8.51 6.79 -8.13
CA PHE A 345 8.61 6.00 -9.37
C PHE A 345 9.94 5.26 -9.51
N GLU A 346 10.63 4.93 -8.42
CA GLU A 346 11.92 4.21 -8.47
C GLU A 346 11.74 2.86 -9.15
N ASP A 347 10.86 2.04 -8.59
CA ASP A 347 10.45 0.76 -9.14
C ASP A 347 9.55 0.93 -10.37
N LYS A 348 9.78 0.08 -11.38
CA LYS A 348 9.06 0.07 -12.68
C LYS A 348 8.00 -1.02 -12.79
N ALA A 349 7.99 -1.97 -11.86
CA ALA A 349 6.97 -3.01 -11.72
C ALA A 349 5.68 -2.46 -11.09
N LEU A 350 5.08 -1.44 -11.72
CA LEU A 350 3.95 -0.70 -11.17
C LEU A 350 2.62 -1.16 -11.77
N GLN A 351 1.64 -1.51 -10.94
CA GLN A 351 0.24 -1.61 -11.34
C GLN A 351 -0.30 -0.24 -11.73
N GLN A 352 0.18 0.82 -11.07
CA GLN A 352 -0.36 2.17 -11.20
C GLN A 352 0.72 3.22 -10.93
N ALA A 353 0.70 4.30 -11.72
CA ALA A 353 1.50 5.50 -11.53
C ALA A 353 0.63 6.74 -11.79
N ILE A 354 0.58 7.67 -10.84
CA ILE A 354 -0.20 8.90 -10.93
C ILE A 354 0.68 10.10 -10.57
N VAL A 355 0.59 11.17 -11.36
CA VAL A 355 1.13 12.48 -11.05
C VAL A 355 0.05 13.55 -11.15
N TYR A 356 -0.01 14.45 -10.18
CA TYR A 356 -0.74 15.69 -10.26
C TYR A 356 0.23 16.86 -10.09
N LYS A 357 0.20 17.83 -11.00
CA LYS A 357 1.04 19.03 -10.93
C LYS A 357 0.39 20.18 -11.71
N ASP A 358 0.41 21.38 -11.14
CA ASP A 358 -0.01 22.64 -11.79
C ASP A 358 -1.37 22.57 -12.52
N GLY A 359 -2.32 21.82 -11.97
CA GLY A 359 -3.67 21.67 -12.52
C GLY A 359 -3.84 20.59 -13.59
N ILE A 360 -2.84 19.72 -13.79
CA ILE A 360 -2.90 18.54 -14.67
C ILE A 360 -2.72 17.28 -13.82
N LEU A 361 -3.62 16.31 -14.01
CA LEU A 361 -3.56 14.95 -13.47
C LEU A 361 -3.28 13.99 -14.63
N VAL A 362 -2.19 13.23 -14.54
CA VAL A 362 -1.88 12.12 -15.45
C VAL A 362 -1.81 10.83 -14.67
N ALA A 363 -2.53 9.80 -15.13
CA ALA A 363 -2.55 8.48 -14.52
C ALA A 363 -2.33 7.40 -15.60
N THR A 364 -1.38 6.51 -15.37
CA THR A 364 -1.23 5.25 -16.09
C THR A 364 -1.61 4.11 -15.14
N THR A 365 -2.51 3.22 -15.56
CA THR A 365 -2.99 2.11 -14.74
C THR A 365 -3.12 0.84 -15.57
N TYR A 366 -2.78 -0.31 -14.97
CA TYR A 366 -3.03 -1.62 -15.57
C TYR A 366 -4.52 -1.96 -15.49
N ASN A 367 -5.14 -2.24 -16.64
CA ASN A 367 -6.53 -2.67 -16.76
C ASN A 367 -6.59 -4.19 -17.01
N LYS A 368 -7.21 -4.91 -16.07
CA LYS A 368 -7.35 -6.39 -16.10
C LYS A 368 -8.29 -6.92 -17.18
N LEU A 369 -9.15 -6.08 -17.76
CA LEU A 369 -10.10 -6.46 -18.81
C LEU A 369 -9.49 -6.36 -20.22
N SER A 370 -8.50 -5.48 -20.40
CA SER A 370 -7.82 -5.24 -21.67
C SER A 370 -6.37 -5.73 -21.70
N ASP A 371 -5.89 -6.37 -20.63
CA ASP A 371 -4.51 -6.90 -20.47
C ASP A 371 -3.42 -5.88 -20.85
N SER A 372 -3.62 -4.63 -20.44
CA SER A 372 -2.81 -3.50 -20.93
C SER A 372 -2.82 -2.29 -19.98
N TYR A 373 -1.86 -1.40 -20.17
CA TYR A 373 -1.79 -0.11 -19.46
C TYR A 373 -2.57 0.96 -20.21
N GLU A 374 -3.58 1.53 -19.56
CA GLU A 374 -4.35 2.66 -20.09
C GLU A 374 -3.88 3.97 -19.47
N ARG A 375 -3.84 5.06 -20.27
CA ARG A 375 -3.42 6.39 -19.82
C ARG A 375 -4.53 7.44 -19.93
N PHE A 376 -4.74 8.10 -18.81
CA PHE A 376 -5.74 9.12 -18.61
C PHE A 376 -5.05 10.44 -18.27
N ILE A 377 -5.58 11.53 -18.83
CA ILE A 377 -5.08 12.90 -18.66
C ILE A 377 -6.30 13.77 -18.44
N TYR A 378 -6.33 14.45 -17.31
CA TYR A 378 -7.34 15.43 -16.92
C TYR A 378 -6.60 16.74 -16.69
N ALA A 379 -7.06 17.84 -17.28
CA ALA A 379 -6.45 19.16 -17.12
C ALA A 379 -7.52 20.19 -16.84
N ARG A 380 -7.24 21.12 -15.92
CA ARG A 380 -8.07 22.30 -15.73
C ARG A 380 -7.97 23.22 -16.96
N SER A 381 -9.01 24.01 -17.20
CA SER A 381 -9.05 24.98 -18.30
C SER A 381 -8.04 26.13 -18.17
N ASP A 382 -7.42 26.30 -17.01
CA ASP A 382 -6.37 27.28 -16.70
C ASP A 382 -4.97 26.67 -16.53
N ALA A 383 -4.79 25.37 -16.77
CA ALA A 383 -3.50 24.69 -16.67
C ALA A 383 -2.60 24.95 -17.89
N ASP A 384 -1.28 25.05 -17.68
CA ASP A 384 -0.31 25.17 -18.78
C ASP A 384 -0.09 23.81 -19.46
N SER A 385 -0.62 23.66 -20.67
CA SER A 385 -0.47 22.43 -21.45
C SER A 385 0.99 22.12 -21.86
N SER A 386 1.93 23.07 -21.73
CA SER A 386 3.34 22.85 -22.07
C SER A 386 4.00 21.74 -21.24
N ILE A 387 3.60 21.58 -19.97
CA ILE A 387 4.18 20.57 -19.06
C ILE A 387 3.61 19.16 -19.29
N THR A 388 2.46 19.03 -19.97
CA THR A 388 1.69 17.77 -20.07
C THR A 388 2.56 16.59 -20.48
N LYS A 389 3.42 16.78 -21.49
CA LYS A 389 4.29 15.71 -22.00
C LYS A 389 5.33 15.26 -20.96
N SER A 390 5.87 16.20 -20.18
CA SER A 390 6.79 15.86 -19.09
C SER A 390 6.10 15.11 -17.95
N LEU A 391 4.81 15.35 -17.71
CA LEU A 391 4.03 14.61 -16.72
C LEU A 391 3.64 13.22 -17.22
N GLU A 392 3.28 13.08 -18.51
CA GLU A 392 3.13 11.77 -19.13
C GLU A 392 4.39 10.93 -19.00
N ASP A 393 5.55 11.48 -19.37
CA ASP A 393 6.83 10.77 -19.40
C ASP A 393 7.31 10.33 -18.00
N MET A 394 6.84 10.96 -16.91
CA MET A 394 7.06 10.47 -15.54
C MET A 394 6.30 9.18 -15.23
N VAL A 395 5.10 9.01 -15.79
CA VAL A 395 4.20 7.86 -15.53
C VAL A 395 4.12 6.88 -16.70
N VAL A 396 5.14 6.85 -17.56
CA VAL A 396 5.28 5.82 -18.60
C VAL A 396 5.68 4.48 -17.98
N ILE A 397 4.75 3.52 -18.01
CA ILE A 397 5.01 2.11 -17.71
C ILE A 397 4.96 1.36 -19.05
N ASN A 398 6.10 0.84 -19.52
CA ASN A 398 6.25 0.28 -20.87
C ASN A 398 5.98 -1.24 -20.95
N SER A 399 5.90 -1.93 -19.82
CA SER A 399 5.79 -3.40 -19.76
C SER A 399 5.41 -3.85 -18.34
N LEU A 400 4.75 -5.01 -18.22
CA LEU A 400 4.73 -5.77 -16.97
C LEU A 400 6.15 -6.28 -16.68
N VAL A 401 6.87 -5.61 -15.78
CA VAL A 401 8.16 -6.09 -15.29
C VAL A 401 7.91 -7.24 -14.33
N GLY A 402 8.61 -8.36 -14.53
CA GLY A 402 8.71 -9.41 -13.52
C GLY A 402 7.51 -10.33 -13.39
N VAL A 403 6.80 -10.66 -14.49
CA VAL A 403 6.04 -11.93 -14.51
C VAL A 403 7.00 -13.05 -14.16
N VAL A 404 6.76 -13.75 -13.07
CA VAL A 404 7.50 -14.97 -12.75
C VAL A 404 7.04 -16.03 -13.76
N GLU A 405 7.87 -16.29 -14.78
CA GLU A 405 7.75 -17.57 -15.47
C GLU A 405 7.93 -18.66 -14.43
N GLU A 406 6.94 -19.54 -14.27
CA GLU A 406 7.06 -20.72 -13.42
C GLU A 406 8.35 -21.45 -13.82
N ALA A 407 9.30 -21.54 -12.90
CA ALA A 407 10.59 -22.15 -13.16
C ALA A 407 10.36 -23.59 -13.60
N LYS A 408 10.49 -23.85 -14.91
CA LYS A 408 10.22 -25.16 -15.49
C LYS A 408 11.15 -26.17 -14.84
N VAL A 409 10.58 -26.97 -13.93
CA VAL A 409 11.27 -28.05 -13.25
C VAL A 409 11.83 -28.98 -14.32
N SER A 410 13.13 -28.85 -14.57
CA SER A 410 13.84 -29.73 -15.47
C SER A 410 13.95 -31.08 -14.78
N GLN A 411 12.99 -31.95 -15.05
CA GLN A 411 13.11 -33.37 -14.71
C GLN A 411 14.28 -33.93 -15.54
N SER A 412 15.47 -33.88 -14.95
CA SER A 412 16.63 -34.61 -15.44
C SER A 412 16.26 -36.10 -15.51
N PRO A 413 16.55 -36.80 -16.61
CA PRO A 413 16.09 -38.17 -16.79
C PRO A 413 16.80 -39.12 -15.81
N GLU A 414 16.04 -39.80 -14.94
CA GLU A 414 16.53 -40.95 -14.20
C GLU A 414 16.71 -42.14 -15.16
N ASP A 415 17.97 -42.53 -15.40
CA ASP A 415 18.30 -43.57 -16.36
C ASP A 415 18.61 -44.91 -15.64
N THR A 416 17.72 -45.88 -15.83
CA THR A 416 17.85 -47.33 -15.56
C THR A 416 18.00 -47.87 -14.12
N ALA A 417 17.06 -48.75 -13.74
CA ALA A 417 17.37 -50.14 -13.35
C ALA A 417 16.12 -51.07 -13.35
N ASP A 418 15.94 -51.75 -14.49
CA ASP A 418 15.29 -53.05 -14.73
C ASP A 418 14.86 -53.92 -13.51
N THR A 419 13.60 -54.42 -13.55
CA THR A 419 13.29 -55.86 -13.34
C THR A 419 11.89 -56.23 -13.86
N GLY A 420 11.78 -57.29 -14.70
CA GLY A 420 10.71 -58.30 -14.55
C GLY A 420 9.51 -58.36 -15.53
N GLU A 421 9.76 -58.82 -16.75
CA GLU A 421 8.95 -59.79 -17.54
C GLU A 421 7.41 -59.63 -17.82
N ASN A 422 7.09 -59.77 -19.12
CA ASN A 422 5.97 -60.50 -19.74
C ASN A 422 4.49 -60.04 -19.60
N SER A 423 3.94 -59.54 -20.71
CA SER A 423 2.99 -60.32 -21.53
C SER A 423 2.90 -59.78 -22.97
N GLU A 424 2.29 -60.55 -23.90
CA GLU A 424 2.50 -60.42 -25.35
C GLU A 424 1.40 -59.64 -26.12
N THR A 425 1.83 -59.01 -27.22
CA THR A 425 1.13 -58.77 -28.52
C THR A 425 -0.40 -58.53 -28.59
N ASP A 426 -0.78 -57.48 -29.33
CA ASP A 426 -1.35 -57.69 -30.69
C ASP A 426 -1.03 -56.50 -31.63
N ALA A 427 -1.34 -56.58 -32.92
CA ALA A 427 -0.76 -55.73 -33.99
C ALA A 427 -1.75 -55.06 -34.96
N THR A 428 -1.21 -54.30 -35.93
CA THR A 428 -1.87 -53.60 -37.07
C THR A 428 -2.72 -52.34 -36.71
N SER A 429 -2.82 -51.30 -37.54
CA SER A 429 -2.42 -51.12 -38.97
C SER A 429 -2.12 -49.66 -39.37
N GLU A 430 -1.17 -49.47 -40.32
CA GLU A 430 -1.19 -48.57 -41.51
C GLU A 430 -1.58 -47.07 -41.33
N GLU A 431 -0.64 -46.12 -41.51
CA GLU A 431 -0.37 -45.32 -42.75
C GLU A 431 -1.30 -44.08 -42.94
N SER A 432 -0.91 -42.93 -43.53
CA SER A 432 0.38 -42.41 -44.07
C SER A 432 0.33 -40.85 -44.23
N SER A 433 1.50 -40.19 -44.36
CA SER A 433 1.78 -38.87 -45.00
C SER A 433 0.98 -37.61 -44.57
N GLU A 434 1.56 -36.49 -44.11
CA GLU A 434 2.63 -35.60 -44.65
C GLU A 434 2.18 -34.56 -45.71
N GLU A 435 2.35 -33.28 -45.36
CA GLU A 435 2.72 -32.09 -46.18
C GLU A 435 1.85 -31.70 -47.42
N THR A 436 1.92 -30.51 -48.04
CA THR A 436 2.81 -29.31 -47.88
C THR A 436 2.03 -27.99 -48.17
N GLU A 437 2.76 -26.88 -48.20
CA GLU A 437 2.42 -25.49 -48.62
C GLU A 437 1.98 -25.41 -50.12
N GLN A 438 1.66 -24.27 -50.78
CA GLN A 438 1.88 -22.83 -50.53
C GLN A 438 0.92 -21.94 -51.37
N GLU A 439 0.82 -20.65 -51.00
CA GLU A 439 0.46 -19.43 -51.80
C GLU A 439 -0.41 -19.49 -53.10
N SER A 440 -1.42 -18.59 -53.17
CA SER A 440 -1.35 -17.40 -54.07
C SER A 440 -2.56 -16.44 -53.96
N LEU A 441 -2.31 -15.16 -54.28
CA LEU A 441 -3.25 -14.03 -54.48
C LEU A 441 -2.84 -13.32 -55.81
N PRO A 442 -3.60 -12.34 -56.37
CA PRO A 442 -4.88 -11.74 -55.96
C PRO A 442 -6.01 -12.06 -57.01
N ASP A 443 -6.89 -11.23 -57.61
CA ASP A 443 -7.12 -9.77 -57.62
C ASP A 443 -8.50 -9.37 -58.23
N THR A 444 -8.81 -8.07 -58.14
CA THR A 444 -9.75 -7.25 -58.96
C THR A 444 -11.28 -7.44 -58.89
N GLU A 445 -11.91 -6.48 -58.19
CA GLU A 445 -12.94 -5.52 -58.68
C GLU A 445 -14.39 -5.88 -59.09
N SER A 446 -15.30 -5.02 -58.58
CA SER A 446 -16.56 -4.51 -59.20
C SER A 446 -17.75 -5.50 -59.37
N SER A 447 -19.02 -5.13 -59.13
CA SER A 447 -19.65 -3.79 -59.23
C SER A 447 -20.86 -3.56 -58.29
N THR A 448 -21.34 -2.31 -58.27
CA THR A 448 -22.55 -1.80 -57.59
C THR A 448 -23.89 -2.24 -58.20
N GLU A 449 -24.95 -2.32 -57.37
CA GLU A 449 -26.27 -1.62 -57.48
C GLU A 449 -27.19 -2.15 -56.34
N GLU A 450 -27.61 -1.34 -55.37
CA GLU A 450 -28.88 -0.58 -55.33
C GLU A 450 -30.15 -1.35 -55.76
N ASN A 451 -31.09 -1.59 -54.81
CA ASN A 451 -32.45 -1.01 -54.85
C ASN A 451 -33.30 -1.40 -53.61
N ASN A 452 -34.23 -0.50 -53.23
CA ASN A 452 -35.25 -0.56 -52.15
C ASN A 452 -34.76 -0.64 -50.70
#